data_AF-B5I2J1-F1
#
_entry.id   AF-B5I2J1-F1
#
_cell.length_a   1.000
_cell.length_b   1.000
_cell.length_c   1.000
_cell.angle_alpha   90.00
_cell.angle_beta   90.00
_cell.angle_gamma   90.00
#
_symmetry.space_group_name_H-M   'P 1'
#
loop_
_entity.id
_entity.type
_entity.pdbx_description
1 polymer ?
#
loop_
_entity_poly.entity_id
_entity_poly.type
_entity_poly.pdbx_seq_one_letter_code
_entity_poly.pdbx_strand_id
1 'polypeptide(L)'
;MEAGTRAGPSGEKRLPGPRHARSGPETSDLARFTQLVAQARSSRQDGDPASAVAHYTEGLGLWTGPALAGICGPYATTQRRRMSELRLVAEEERLACAIDLRPYNQAAAELSAFTADHPLRERLCELHMAVHQRILSTDPTLPIRLARCWSVICAPNSP
;
A
#
# COMPACT_ATOMS: atom_id res chain seq x y z
N MET A 1 -48.03 55.32 -32.80
CA MET A 1 -47.24 55.62 -31.58
C MET A 1 -47.85 54.80 -30.45
N GLU A 2 -47.24 53.81 -29.82
CA GLU A 2 -45.92 53.20 -29.91
C GLU A 2 -46.05 51.70 -29.64
N ALA A 3 -45.15 50.94 -30.25
CA ALA A 3 -44.86 49.56 -29.98
C ALA A 3 -44.17 49.43 -28.60
N GLY A 4 -44.40 48.31 -27.91
CA GLY A 4 -43.75 48.09 -26.61
C GLY A 4 -44.00 46.72 -26.01
N THR A 5 -43.93 45.66 -26.81
CA THR A 5 -43.85 44.28 -26.32
C THR A 5 -42.61 44.14 -25.45
N ARG A 6 -42.76 44.16 -24.12
CA ARG A 6 -41.65 43.88 -23.20
C ARG A 6 -41.52 42.37 -23.01
N ALA A 7 -40.34 41.93 -23.43
CA ALA A 7 -39.84 40.56 -23.42
C ALA A 7 -39.92 39.89 -22.04
N GLY A 8 -40.14 38.58 -22.07
CA GLY A 8 -40.39 37.73 -20.90
C GLY A 8 -39.22 37.61 -19.92
N PRO A 9 -39.46 37.00 -18.75
CA PRO A 9 -38.48 36.90 -17.69
C PRO A 9 -37.31 36.02 -18.15
N SER A 10 -36.11 36.61 -18.16
CA SER A 10 -34.84 35.91 -18.30
C SER A 10 -34.75 34.80 -17.27
N GLY A 11 -35.08 33.58 -17.69
CA GLY A 11 -34.79 32.36 -16.97
C GLY A 11 -33.28 32.16 -16.96
N GLU A 12 -32.62 32.75 -15.97
CA GLU A 12 -31.22 32.46 -15.68
C GLU A 12 -31.15 30.97 -15.34
N LYS A 13 -30.67 30.18 -16.31
CA LYS A 13 -30.42 28.75 -16.14
C LYS A 13 -29.27 28.63 -15.14
N ARG A 14 -29.62 28.60 -13.86
CA ARG A 14 -28.70 28.30 -12.76
C ARG A 14 -28.05 26.96 -13.10
N LEU A 15 -26.80 27.03 -13.57
CA LEU A 15 -25.98 25.85 -13.81
C LEU A 15 -26.01 25.01 -12.53
N PRO A 16 -26.34 23.71 -12.60
CA PRO A 16 -26.28 22.87 -11.41
C PRO A 16 -24.85 22.94 -10.88
N GLY A 17 -24.72 23.36 -9.61
CA GLY A 17 -23.44 23.43 -8.92
C GLY A 17 -22.71 22.08 -8.95
N PRO A 18 -21.40 22.05 -8.66
CA PRO A 18 -20.60 20.84 -8.76
C PRO A 18 -21.27 19.70 -7.99
N ARG A 19 -21.71 18.68 -8.74
CA ARG A 19 -22.28 17.45 -8.17
C ARG A 19 -21.12 16.65 -7.57
N HIS A 20 -20.91 16.84 -6.28
CA HIS A 20 -20.07 15.95 -5.51
C HIS A 20 -20.80 14.60 -5.47
N ALA A 21 -20.24 13.59 -6.12
CA ALA A 21 -20.71 12.22 -5.93
C ALA A 21 -20.54 11.90 -4.44
N ARG A 22 -21.66 11.77 -3.70
CA ARG A 22 -21.63 11.23 -2.35
C ARG A 22 -21.40 9.73 -2.46
N SER A 23 -20.14 9.35 -2.61
CA SER A 23 -19.67 8.00 -2.33
C SER A 23 -19.73 7.80 -0.81
N GLY A 24 -20.55 6.86 -0.32
CA GLY A 24 -20.52 6.47 1.09
C GLY A 24 -19.11 5.97 1.50
N PRO A 25 -18.78 5.94 2.80
CA PRO A 25 -17.46 5.50 3.28
C PRO A 25 -17.04 4.12 2.75
N GLU A 26 -18.01 3.27 2.38
CA GLU A 26 -17.82 1.92 1.84
C GLU A 26 -17.52 1.86 0.32
N THR A 27 -17.63 2.97 -0.42
CA THR A 27 -17.72 2.93 -1.90
C THR A 27 -16.41 3.23 -2.64
N SER A 28 -15.30 3.45 -1.93
CA SER A 28 -13.98 3.57 -2.56
C SER A 28 -13.05 2.47 -2.08
N ASP A 29 -12.35 1.82 -3.03
CA ASP A 29 -11.31 0.84 -2.74
C ASP A 29 -10.24 1.40 -1.79
N LEU A 30 -9.95 2.72 -1.88
CA LEU A 30 -9.03 3.38 -0.95
C LEU A 30 -9.56 3.42 0.47
N ALA A 31 -10.86 3.68 0.65
CA ALA A 31 -11.49 3.74 1.96
C ALA A 31 -11.52 2.33 2.58
N ARG A 32 -11.91 1.32 1.81
CA ARG A 32 -11.86 -0.08 2.23
C ARG A 32 -10.44 -0.53 2.56
N PHE A 33 -9.45 -0.17 1.73
CA PHE A 33 -8.04 -0.42 2.02
C PHE A 33 -7.60 0.19 3.35
N THR A 34 -7.95 1.46 3.59
CA THR A 34 -7.57 2.18 4.81
C THR A 34 -8.20 1.53 6.05
N GLN A 35 -9.45 1.05 5.93
CA GLN A 35 -10.12 0.31 6.99
C GLN A 35 -9.45 -1.04 7.27
N LEU A 36 -9.11 -1.80 6.23
CA LEU A 36 -8.41 -3.08 6.37
C LEU A 36 -7.02 -2.90 7.00
N VAL A 37 -6.28 -1.85 6.64
CA VAL A 37 -5.01 -1.48 7.30
C VAL A 37 -5.23 -1.17 8.78
N ALA A 38 -6.27 -0.41 9.13
CA ALA A 38 -6.59 -0.11 10.53
C ALA A 38 -6.94 -1.39 11.32
N GLN A 39 -7.74 -2.28 10.74
CA GLN A 39 -8.09 -3.58 11.31
C GLN A 39 -6.85 -4.46 11.50
N ALA A 40 -5.96 -4.51 10.49
CA ALA A 40 -4.71 -5.25 10.57
C ALA A 40 -3.81 -4.77 11.71
N ARG A 41 -3.70 -3.45 11.90
CA ARG A 41 -2.96 -2.85 13.00
C ARG A 41 -3.57 -3.19 14.36
N SER A 42 -4.90 -3.18 14.47
CA SER A 42 -5.60 -3.61 15.70
C SER A 42 -5.32 -5.09 15.99
N SER A 43 -5.51 -5.99 15.03
CA SER A 43 -5.24 -7.42 15.21
C SER A 43 -3.80 -7.69 15.66
N ARG A 44 -2.83 -6.94 15.12
CA ARG A 44 -1.44 -7.03 15.56
C ARG A 44 -1.27 -6.61 17.03
N GLN A 45 -1.90 -5.51 17.44
CA GLN A 45 -1.87 -5.04 18.83
C GLN A 45 -2.52 -6.03 19.79
N ASP A 46 -3.56 -6.71 19.33
CA ASP A 46 -4.29 -7.75 20.07
C ASP A 46 -3.53 -9.09 20.14
N GLY A 47 -2.34 -9.18 19.52
CA GLY A 47 -1.51 -10.38 19.53
C GLY A 47 -1.92 -11.45 18.51
N ASP A 48 -2.72 -11.08 17.51
CA ASP A 48 -3.11 -11.95 16.39
C ASP A 48 -2.44 -11.49 15.07
N PRO A 49 -1.15 -11.82 14.86
CA PRO A 49 -0.45 -11.49 13.63
C PRO A 49 -1.02 -12.23 12.41
N ALA A 50 -1.73 -13.35 12.58
CA ALA A 50 -2.33 -14.10 11.47
C ALA A 50 -3.49 -13.32 10.87
N SER A 51 -4.40 -12.82 11.70
CA SER A 51 -5.48 -11.93 11.25
C SER A 51 -4.92 -10.62 10.71
N ALA A 52 -3.84 -10.08 11.28
CA ALA A 52 -3.18 -8.89 10.73
C ALA A 52 -2.70 -9.12 9.29
N VAL A 53 -1.99 -10.23 9.03
CA VAL A 53 -1.54 -10.59 7.68
C VAL A 53 -2.71 -10.79 6.72
N ALA A 54 -3.81 -11.42 7.18
CA ALA A 54 -5.00 -11.63 6.35
C ALA A 54 -5.64 -10.29 5.93
N HIS A 55 -5.85 -9.37 6.87
CA HIS A 55 -6.41 -8.04 6.59
C HIS A 55 -5.51 -7.21 5.66
N TYR A 56 -4.18 -7.23 5.86
CA TYR A 56 -3.26 -6.57 4.92
C TYR A 56 -3.33 -7.20 3.53
N THR A 57 -3.33 -8.53 3.43
CA THR A 57 -3.42 -9.25 2.15
C THR A 57 -4.71 -8.90 1.42
N GLU A 58 -5.86 -8.86 2.10
CA GLU A 58 -7.13 -8.44 1.51
C GLU A 58 -7.04 -6.99 0.99
N GLY A 59 -6.52 -6.07 1.81
CA GLY A 59 -6.40 -4.67 1.43
C GLY A 59 -5.47 -4.48 0.23
N LEU A 60 -4.32 -5.15 0.22
CA LEU A 60 -3.35 -5.11 -0.89
C LEU A 60 -3.93 -5.72 -2.17
N GLY A 61 -4.83 -6.70 -2.04
CA GLY A 61 -5.56 -7.30 -3.15
C GLY A 61 -6.54 -6.35 -3.88
N LEU A 62 -6.95 -5.24 -3.24
CA LEU A 62 -7.80 -4.23 -3.88
C LEU A 62 -7.03 -3.42 -4.95
N TRP A 63 -5.70 -3.43 -4.93
CA TRP A 63 -4.87 -2.65 -5.84
C TRP A 63 -4.63 -3.40 -7.16
N THR A 64 -5.54 -3.23 -8.12
CA THR A 64 -5.45 -3.89 -9.45
C THR A 64 -4.49 -3.17 -10.42
N GLY A 65 -3.81 -2.10 -9.99
CA GLY A 65 -2.87 -1.36 -10.85
C GLY A 65 -2.46 0.01 -10.29
N PRO A 66 -1.85 0.87 -11.13
CA PRO A 66 -1.51 2.24 -10.74
C PRO A 66 -2.76 3.03 -10.36
N ALA A 67 -2.74 3.67 -9.20
CA ALA A 67 -3.87 4.47 -8.76
C ALA A 67 -4.16 5.62 -9.73
N LEU A 68 -5.45 5.89 -9.98
CA LEU A 68 -5.88 6.93 -10.92
C LEU A 68 -5.26 6.75 -12.33
N ALA A 69 -5.12 5.50 -12.78
CA ALA A 69 -4.71 5.20 -14.15
C ALA A 69 -5.63 5.92 -15.15
N GLY A 70 -5.05 6.58 -16.15
CA GLY A 70 -5.79 7.35 -17.16
C GLY A 70 -6.18 8.77 -16.76
N ILE A 71 -5.93 9.20 -15.51
CA ILE A 71 -6.20 10.57 -15.06
C ILE A 71 -4.90 11.37 -15.03
N CYS A 72 -4.89 12.47 -15.78
CA CYS A 72 -3.76 13.40 -15.88
C CYS A 72 -3.98 14.63 -15.01
N GLY A 73 -2.87 15.24 -14.56
CA GLY A 73 -2.87 16.51 -13.82
C GLY A 73 -2.03 16.46 -12.55
N PRO A 74 -1.54 17.62 -12.06
CA PRO A 74 -0.63 17.68 -10.92
C PRO A 74 -1.22 17.09 -9.63
N TYR A 75 -2.53 17.27 -9.44
CA TYR A 75 -3.25 16.65 -8.32
C TYR A 75 -3.26 15.12 -8.43
N ALA A 76 -3.58 14.57 -9.61
CA ALA A 76 -3.61 13.12 -9.83
C ALA A 76 -2.22 12.49 -9.63
N THR A 77 -1.16 13.15 -10.12
CA THR A 77 0.24 12.71 -9.86
C THR A 77 0.56 12.70 -8.36
N THR A 78 0.17 13.74 -7.64
CA THR A 78 0.39 13.84 -6.18
C THR A 78 -0.36 12.73 -5.43
N GLN A 79 -1.63 12.48 -5.79
CA GLN A 79 -2.43 11.41 -5.18
C GLN A 79 -1.87 10.03 -5.51
N ARG A 80 -1.42 9.82 -6.76
CA ARG A 80 -0.79 8.55 -7.17
C ARG A 80 0.45 8.26 -6.34
N ARG A 81 1.34 9.25 -6.14
CA ARG A 81 2.49 9.12 -5.24
C ARG A 81 2.07 8.78 -3.81
N ARG A 82 1.11 9.51 -3.25
CA ARG A 82 0.60 9.25 -1.89
C ARG A 82 0.04 7.84 -1.74
N MET A 83 -0.74 7.38 -2.71
CA MET A 83 -1.34 6.05 -2.73
C MET A 83 -0.29 4.95 -2.89
N SER A 84 0.72 5.16 -3.75
CA SER A 84 1.87 4.25 -3.86
C SER A 84 2.61 4.13 -2.53
N GLU A 85 2.89 5.24 -1.85
CA GLU A 85 3.54 5.19 -0.52
C GLU A 85 2.68 4.45 0.52
N LEU A 86 1.36 4.69 0.55
CA LEU A 86 0.46 3.98 1.45
C LEU A 86 0.47 2.46 1.20
N ARG A 87 0.49 2.05 -0.07
CA ARG A 87 0.60 0.63 -0.45
C ARG A 87 1.92 0.03 0.02
N LEU A 88 3.03 0.75 -0.19
CA LEU A 88 4.37 0.28 0.23
C LEU A 88 4.47 0.11 1.75
N VAL A 89 3.96 1.07 2.52
CA VAL A 89 3.94 0.97 3.98
C VAL A 89 3.07 -0.21 4.46
N ALA A 90 1.92 -0.46 3.82
CA ALA A 90 1.09 -1.61 4.18
C ALA A 90 1.76 -2.95 3.85
N GLU A 91 2.52 -3.04 2.75
CA GLU A 91 3.31 -4.23 2.42
C GLU A 91 4.44 -4.46 3.44
N GLU A 92 5.15 -3.40 3.82
CA GLU A 92 6.17 -3.44 4.89
C GLU A 92 5.58 -3.92 6.22
N GLU A 93 4.40 -3.41 6.60
CA GLU A 93 3.70 -3.82 7.82
C GLU A 93 3.18 -5.27 7.75
N ARG A 94 2.68 -5.71 6.59
CA ARG A 94 2.29 -7.11 6.34
C ARG A 94 3.48 -8.04 6.55
N LEU A 95 4.61 -7.73 5.91
CA LEU A 95 5.84 -8.51 6.03
C LEU A 95 6.31 -8.54 7.48
N ALA A 96 6.30 -7.40 8.18
CA ALA A 96 6.63 -7.37 9.60
C ALA A 96 5.77 -8.33 10.44
N CYS A 97 4.46 -8.43 10.17
CA CYS A 97 3.57 -9.38 10.85
C CYS A 97 3.84 -10.83 10.41
N ALA A 98 4.15 -11.07 9.14
CA ALA A 98 4.48 -12.39 8.62
C ALA A 98 5.78 -12.94 9.24
N ILE A 99 6.70 -12.08 9.66
CA ILE A 99 7.92 -12.48 10.38
C ILE A 99 7.59 -12.95 11.80
N ASP A 100 6.55 -12.39 12.42
CA ASP A 100 6.09 -12.81 13.74
C ASP A 100 5.39 -14.19 13.68
N LEU A 101 4.85 -14.56 12.50
CA LEU A 101 4.31 -15.89 12.20
C LEU A 101 5.45 -16.83 11.77
N ARG A 102 5.83 -17.81 12.59
CA ARG A 102 6.78 -18.87 12.16
C ARG A 102 6.13 -19.65 11.00
N PRO A 103 6.49 -19.40 9.73
CA PRO A 103 7.71 -19.94 9.12
C PRO A 103 8.59 -18.86 8.44
N TYR A 104 9.72 -18.54 9.07
CA TYR A 104 10.63 -17.46 8.64
C TYR A 104 11.17 -17.58 7.22
N ASN A 105 11.31 -18.81 6.70
CA ASN A 105 11.82 -19.03 5.35
C ASN A 105 10.89 -18.47 4.26
N GLN A 106 9.57 -18.57 4.47
CA GLN A 106 8.58 -18.03 3.55
C GLN A 106 8.60 -16.49 3.58
N ALA A 107 8.62 -15.91 4.79
CA ALA A 107 8.75 -14.46 4.97
C ALA A 107 10.06 -13.91 4.37
N ALA A 108 11.18 -14.63 4.51
CA ALA A 108 12.46 -14.25 3.92
C ALA A 108 12.42 -14.22 2.38
N ALA A 109 11.76 -15.20 1.76
CA ALA A 109 11.63 -15.27 0.30
C ALA A 109 10.78 -14.10 -0.24
N GLU A 110 9.61 -13.84 0.37
CA GLU A 110 8.74 -12.72 0.00
C GLU A 110 9.44 -11.37 0.19
N LEU A 111 10.13 -11.19 1.31
CA LEU A 111 10.88 -9.97 1.59
C LEU A 111 12.05 -9.78 0.62
N SER A 112 12.72 -10.86 0.19
CA SER A 112 13.79 -10.78 -0.81
C SER A 112 13.27 -10.28 -2.16
N ALA A 113 12.13 -10.80 -2.62
CA ALA A 113 11.49 -10.35 -3.86
C ALA A 113 11.09 -8.88 -3.76
N PHE A 114 10.45 -8.46 -2.66
CA PHE A 114 10.02 -7.08 -2.48
C PHE A 114 11.19 -6.08 -2.33
N THR A 115 12.29 -6.50 -1.69
CA THR A 115 13.50 -5.66 -1.56
C THR A 115 14.20 -5.45 -2.90
N ALA A 116 14.13 -6.42 -3.83
CA ALA A 116 14.69 -6.26 -5.17
C ALA A 116 14.01 -5.12 -5.94
N ASP A 117 12.71 -4.92 -5.73
CA ASP A 117 11.94 -3.83 -6.35
C ASP A 117 12.16 -2.47 -5.64
N HIS A 118 12.54 -2.49 -4.36
CA HIS A 118 12.66 -1.31 -3.50
C HIS A 118 13.93 -1.28 -2.62
N PRO A 119 15.14 -1.35 -3.22
CA PRO A 119 16.38 -1.59 -2.45
C PRO A 119 16.80 -0.42 -1.55
N LEU A 120 16.31 0.79 -1.79
CA LEU A 120 16.71 2.01 -1.04
C LEU A 120 15.84 2.27 0.21
N ARG A 121 14.87 1.40 0.53
CA ARG A 121 14.03 1.59 1.72
C ARG A 121 14.69 0.99 2.94
N GLU A 122 15.13 1.85 3.86
CA GLU A 122 15.75 1.47 5.13
C GLU A 122 14.91 0.44 5.89
N ARG A 123 13.59 0.61 5.89
CA ARG A 123 12.67 -0.29 6.59
C ARG A 123 12.73 -1.74 6.08
N LEU A 124 12.92 -1.94 4.78
CA LEU A 124 13.06 -3.29 4.22
C LEU A 124 14.38 -3.94 4.61
N CYS A 125 15.46 -3.16 4.66
CA CYS A 125 16.75 -3.61 5.18
C CYS A 125 16.65 -4.04 6.65
N GLU A 126 15.94 -3.27 7.48
CA GLU A 126 15.70 -3.62 8.89
C GLU A 126 14.93 -4.94 9.03
N LEU A 127 13.86 -5.13 8.25
CA LEU A 127 13.10 -6.38 8.25
C LEU A 127 13.95 -7.57 7.79
N HIS A 128 14.84 -7.37 6.82
CA HIS A 128 15.75 -8.41 6.33
C HIS A 128 16.69 -8.89 7.43
N MET A 129 17.30 -7.94 8.14
CA MET A 129 18.14 -8.25 9.29
C MET A 129 17.34 -8.96 10.39
N ALA A 130 16.12 -8.50 10.68
CA ALA A 130 15.27 -9.10 11.71
C ALA A 130 14.91 -10.56 11.40
N VAL A 131 14.52 -10.87 10.16
CA VAL A 131 14.23 -12.26 9.72
C VAL A 131 15.43 -13.14 9.86
N HIS A 132 16.58 -12.67 9.38
CA HIS A 132 17.81 -13.42 9.40
C HIS A 132 18.24 -13.76 10.84
N GLN A 133 18.12 -12.79 11.75
CA GLN A 133 18.36 -13.02 13.18
C GLN A 133 17.42 -14.08 13.78
N ARG A 134 16.13 -14.09 13.39
CA ARG A 134 15.19 -15.16 13.81
C ARG A 134 15.58 -16.54 13.25
N ILE A 135 16.02 -16.61 12.00
CA ILE A 135 16.47 -17.87 11.36
C ILE A 135 17.70 -18.43 12.09
N LEU A 136 18.74 -17.61 12.27
CA LEU A 136 19.98 -18.02 12.93
C LEU A 136 19.77 -18.44 14.39
N SER A 137 18.84 -17.81 15.10
CA SER A 137 18.50 -18.19 16.49
C SER A 137 17.64 -19.45 16.59
N THR A 138 16.99 -19.87 15.50
CA THR A 138 16.14 -21.07 15.48
C THR A 138 16.92 -22.32 15.08
N ASP A 139 17.92 -22.19 14.20
CA ASP A 139 18.78 -23.30 13.79
C ASP A 139 20.25 -22.85 13.66
N PRO A 140 21.13 -23.20 14.61
CA PRO A 140 22.54 -22.81 14.58
C PRO A 140 23.36 -23.55 13.52
N THR A 141 22.79 -24.51 12.78
CA THR A 141 23.50 -25.35 11.81
C THR A 141 23.39 -24.88 10.35
N LEU A 142 22.74 -23.74 10.09
CA LEU A 142 22.52 -23.16 8.74
C LEU A 142 23.51 -22.05 8.27
N PRO A 143 24.82 -22.00 8.62
CA PRO A 143 25.62 -20.82 8.28
C PRO A 143 26.03 -20.71 6.80
N ILE A 144 25.89 -21.75 5.97
CA ILE A 144 26.51 -21.75 4.61
C ILE A 144 25.57 -21.27 3.49
N ARG A 145 24.25 -21.38 3.60
CA ARG A 145 23.33 -20.98 2.51
C ARG A 145 22.96 -19.49 2.47
N LEU A 146 23.19 -18.77 3.56
CA LEU A 146 22.72 -17.40 3.74
C LEU A 146 23.69 -16.32 3.23
N ALA A 147 24.99 -16.62 3.13
CA ALA A 147 25.99 -15.69 2.59
C ALA A 147 25.73 -15.29 1.12
N ARG A 148 25.03 -16.15 0.36
CA ARG A 148 24.65 -15.86 -1.03
C ARG A 148 23.48 -14.88 -1.15
N CYS A 149 22.56 -14.84 -0.18
CA CYS A 149 21.44 -13.89 -0.20
C CYS A 149 21.90 -12.46 0.12
N TRP A 150 22.87 -12.29 1.02
CA TRP A 150 23.42 -10.97 1.34
C TRP A 150 24.14 -10.30 0.15
N SER A 151 24.84 -11.10 -0.67
CA SER A 151 25.53 -10.62 -1.88
C SER A 151 24.58 -10.04 -2.93
N VAL A 152 23.32 -10.49 -2.99
CA VAL A 152 22.33 -10.00 -3.97
C VAL A 152 21.62 -8.73 -3.47
N ILE A 153 21.50 -8.57 -2.15
CA ILE A 153 20.75 -7.46 -1.53
C ILE A 153 21.64 -6.23 -1.29
N CYS A 154 22.91 -6.41 -0.90
CA CYS A 154 23.82 -5.28 -0.63
C CYS A 154 24.64 -4.81 -1.85
N ALA A 155 24.52 -5.47 -3.01
CA ALA A 155 25.23 -5.06 -4.23
C ALA A 155 24.29 -5.00 -5.46
N PRO A 156 23.26 -4.14 -5.48
CA PRO A 156 22.43 -3.95 -6.68
C PRO A 156 23.18 -3.24 -7.84
N ASN A 157 24.38 -2.70 -7.58
CA ASN A 157 25.26 -2.08 -8.57
C ASN A 157 26.67 -2.71 -8.48
N SER A 158 26.86 -3.88 -9.07
CA SER A 158 28.18 -4.22 -9.65
C SER A 158 28.07 -4.03 -11.17
N PRO A 159 29.01 -3.29 -11.79
CA PRO A 159 29.00 -3.02 -13.22
C PRO A 159 29.20 -4.28 -14.07
#